data_AF-A0A7S2DJC6-F1
#
_entry.id   AF-A0A7S2DJC6-F1
#
_cell.length_a   1.000
_cell.length_b   1.000
_cell.length_c   1.000
_cell.angle_alpha   90.00
_cell.angle_beta   90.00
_cell.angle_gamma   90.00
#
_symmetry.space_group_name_H-M   'P 1'
#
loop_
_entity.id
_entity.type
_entity.pdbx_description
1 polymer ?
#
loop_
_entity_poly.entity_id
_entity_poly.type
_entity_poly.pdbx_seq_one_letter_code
_entity_poly.pdbx_strand_id
1 'polypeptide(L)'
;MVIPEPYAQGSSGELTQPFAIEVHPDVAVICDFHAHLADSEIIGLLGGYWDRDSGVVYVQAPFPCRATERDDDGATDVEMDPASELSVRDVIQRHGMLVVGWYHSHPKFQPDPSVTDIFNQRSYQALFRDEASGVEPFVGLIVGTYDTSMPTAKSIFRYFHVRSDTSTDNNKHKQITPMLLKATVRTFRRGLTKQERLGRRDEAMRHLLDRQRRRRQRLGKRGLDLIDSEQQDWPKASS
;
A
#
# COMPACT_ATOMS: atom_id res chain seq x y z
N MET A 1 26.69 -9.73 27.93
CA MET A 1 25.42 -9.14 28.41
C MET A 1 24.33 -9.91 27.70
N VAL A 2 23.61 -10.77 28.43
CA VAL A 2 22.65 -11.73 27.85
C VAL A 2 21.31 -11.01 27.73
N ILE A 3 20.81 -10.84 26.51
CA ILE A 3 19.48 -10.26 26.26
C ILE A 3 18.47 -11.42 26.24
N PRO A 4 17.34 -11.36 26.98
CA PRO A 4 16.38 -12.45 27.02
C PRO A 4 15.63 -12.62 25.70
N GLU A 5 15.37 -13.88 25.34
CA GLU A 5 14.51 -14.31 24.23
C GLU A 5 13.00 -13.99 24.48
N PRO A 6 12.14 -14.12 23.45
CA PRO A 6 11.14 -13.14 23.07
C PRO A 6 10.00 -13.04 24.09
N TYR A 7 9.49 -11.81 24.26
CA TYR A 7 8.30 -11.45 25.05
C TYR A 7 7.26 -12.57 25.15
N ALA A 8 7.40 -13.36 26.20
CA ALA A 8 6.39 -14.26 26.72
C ALA A 8 5.39 -13.43 27.54
N GLN A 9 4.14 -13.87 27.48
CA GLN A 9 2.96 -13.22 28.02
C GLN A 9 3.02 -12.89 29.53
N GLY A 10 2.38 -11.77 29.89
CA GLY A 10 1.87 -11.41 31.23
C GLY A 10 2.69 -10.31 31.93
N SER A 11 2.15 -9.25 32.54
CA SER A 11 0.76 -8.85 32.85
C SER A 11 0.75 -7.39 33.36
N SER A 12 0.07 -6.47 32.66
CA SER A 12 -0.48 -5.18 33.18
C SER A 12 -1.19 -4.40 32.05
N GLY A 13 -2.47 -4.73 31.80
CA GLY A 13 -3.27 -4.12 30.73
C GLY A 13 -2.83 -4.59 29.34
N GLU A 14 -3.57 -5.51 28.74
CA GLU A 14 -3.25 -6.04 27.42
C GLU A 14 -3.16 -4.86 26.42
N LEU A 15 -1.95 -4.60 25.91
CA LEU A 15 -1.71 -3.48 24.98
C LEU A 15 -2.37 -3.82 23.65
N THR A 16 -3.63 -3.43 23.51
CA THR A 16 -4.40 -3.66 22.29
C THR A 16 -3.95 -2.70 21.19
N GLN A 17 -3.72 -3.24 20.00
CA GLN A 17 -3.49 -2.41 18.83
C GLN A 17 -4.73 -1.56 18.52
N PRO A 18 -4.57 -0.32 18.03
CA PRO A 18 -5.68 0.63 17.86
C PRO A 18 -6.65 0.26 16.73
N PHE A 19 -6.25 -0.62 15.82
CA PHE A 19 -7.03 -1.10 14.68
C PHE A 19 -6.46 -2.43 14.18
N ALA A 20 -7.27 -3.22 13.48
CA ALA A 20 -6.80 -4.41 12.78
C ALA A 20 -6.13 -4.02 11.44
N ILE A 21 -5.22 -4.87 10.95
CA ILE A 21 -4.53 -4.66 9.67
C ILE A 21 -4.73 -5.87 8.79
N GLU A 22 -5.28 -5.65 7.61
CA GLU A 22 -5.39 -6.65 6.55
C GLU A 22 -4.54 -6.26 5.35
N VAL A 23 -3.59 -7.11 4.99
CA VAL A 23 -2.58 -6.82 3.98
C VAL A 23 -2.83 -7.66 2.74
N HIS A 24 -2.86 -7.04 1.55
CA HIS A 24 -2.88 -7.77 0.28
C HIS A 24 -1.53 -8.47 0.05
N PRO A 25 -1.50 -9.72 -0.46
CA PRO A 25 -0.26 -10.44 -0.74
C PRO A 25 0.76 -9.69 -1.59
N ASP A 26 0.29 -8.89 -2.55
CA ASP A 26 1.17 -8.11 -3.44
C ASP A 26 2.04 -7.11 -2.65
N VAL A 27 1.57 -6.64 -1.49
CA VAL A 27 2.35 -5.77 -0.60
C VAL A 27 3.61 -6.48 -0.13
N ALA A 28 3.48 -7.71 0.36
CA ALA A 28 4.64 -8.48 0.79
C ALA A 28 5.61 -8.71 -0.38
N VAL A 29 5.11 -9.12 -1.55
CA VAL A 29 5.96 -9.44 -2.72
C VAL A 29 6.73 -8.21 -3.22
N ILE A 30 6.04 -7.08 -3.40
CA ILE A 30 6.68 -5.89 -4.00
C ILE A 30 7.59 -5.19 -2.99
N CYS A 31 7.19 -5.10 -1.72
CA CYS A 31 8.06 -4.56 -0.67
C CYS A 31 9.32 -5.41 -0.49
N ASP A 32 9.18 -6.74 -0.49
CA ASP A 32 10.30 -7.68 -0.44
C ASP A 32 11.26 -7.46 -1.61
N PHE A 33 10.73 -7.45 -2.82
CA PHE A 33 11.52 -7.26 -4.03
C PHE A 33 12.22 -5.90 -4.05
N HIS A 34 11.50 -4.82 -3.70
CA HIS A 34 12.08 -3.47 -3.65
C HIS A 34 13.23 -3.38 -2.64
N ALA A 35 13.05 -3.95 -1.45
CA ALA A 35 14.07 -3.95 -0.41
C ALA A 35 15.31 -4.78 -0.77
N HIS A 36 15.18 -5.78 -1.65
CA HIS A 36 16.31 -6.56 -2.15
C HIS A 36 17.03 -5.94 -3.35
N LEU A 37 16.46 -4.93 -4.02
CA LEU A 37 17.11 -4.29 -5.17
C LEU A 37 18.19 -3.28 -4.77
N ALA A 38 18.31 -2.94 -3.48
CA ALA A 38 19.27 -1.96 -2.99
C ALA A 38 19.97 -2.47 -1.71
N ASP A 39 21.25 -2.12 -1.59
CA ASP A 39 22.03 -2.33 -0.36
C ASP A 39 21.90 -1.16 0.63
N SER A 40 21.26 -0.07 0.20
CA SER A 40 20.85 1.08 1.00
C SER A 40 19.37 0.97 1.38
N GLU A 41 18.95 1.74 2.37
CA GLU A 41 17.54 1.82 2.73
C GLU A 41 16.70 2.35 1.55
N ILE A 42 15.56 1.69 1.29
CA ILE A 42 14.56 2.17 0.33
C ILE A 42 13.38 2.78 1.06
N ILE A 43 12.53 3.55 0.37
CA ILE A 43 11.32 4.11 0.98
C ILE A 43 10.14 4.11 0.00
N GLY A 44 8.92 4.04 0.51
CA GLY A 44 7.72 4.14 -0.29
C GLY A 44 6.44 4.32 0.53
N LEU A 45 5.33 4.53 -0.18
CA LEU A 45 4.01 4.70 0.41
C LEU A 45 3.20 3.40 0.34
N LEU A 46 2.26 3.25 1.26
CA LEU A 46 1.28 2.16 1.28
C LEU A 46 -0.10 2.71 0.92
N GLY A 47 -0.66 2.23 -0.19
CA GLY A 47 -2.00 2.56 -0.65
C GLY A 47 -3.03 1.57 -0.14
N GLY A 48 -4.21 2.05 0.24
CA GLY A 48 -5.25 1.22 0.84
C GLY A 48 -6.50 1.98 1.27
N TYR A 49 -7.17 1.46 2.31
CA TYR A 49 -8.41 2.02 2.85
C TYR A 49 -8.47 1.88 4.37
N TRP A 50 -9.13 2.83 5.02
CA TRP A 50 -9.55 2.75 6.42
C TRP A 50 -11.05 2.48 6.48
N ASP A 51 -11.45 1.36 7.07
CA ASP A 51 -12.84 1.05 7.38
C ASP A 51 -13.10 1.34 8.86
N ARG A 52 -13.74 2.48 9.12
CA ARG A 52 -14.06 2.96 10.47
C ARG A 52 -15.00 2.02 11.21
N ASP A 53 -15.98 1.44 10.52
CA ASP A 53 -17.04 0.66 11.15
C ASP A 53 -16.51 -0.68 11.65
N SER A 54 -15.61 -1.30 10.90
CA SER A 54 -14.93 -2.54 11.31
C SER A 54 -13.63 -2.30 12.08
N GLY A 55 -13.10 -1.08 12.07
CA GLY A 55 -11.83 -0.73 12.70
C GLY A 55 -10.62 -1.39 12.01
N VAL A 56 -10.66 -1.51 10.67
CA VAL A 56 -9.66 -2.23 9.88
C VAL A 56 -8.95 -1.31 8.89
N VAL A 57 -7.62 -1.30 8.91
CA VAL A 57 -6.77 -0.75 7.84
C VAL A 57 -6.51 -1.85 6.81
N TYR A 58 -6.98 -1.65 5.59
CA TYR A 58 -6.70 -2.52 4.46
C TYR A 58 -5.54 -1.98 3.63
N VAL A 59 -4.38 -2.61 3.70
CA VAL A 59 -3.21 -2.27 2.87
C VAL A 59 -3.30 -3.05 1.55
N GLN A 60 -3.47 -2.34 0.44
CA GLN A 60 -3.77 -2.96 -0.87
C GLN A 60 -2.55 -3.10 -1.77
N ALA A 61 -1.71 -2.07 -1.83
CA ALA A 61 -0.54 -2.06 -2.69
C ALA A 61 0.55 -1.13 -2.13
N PRO A 62 1.83 -1.48 -2.30
CA PRO A 62 2.92 -0.58 -2.01
C PRO A 62 3.30 0.21 -3.26
N PHE A 63 3.79 1.42 -3.05
CA PHE A 63 4.20 2.34 -4.08
C PHE A 63 5.61 2.84 -3.76
N PRO A 64 6.65 2.28 -4.40
CA PRO A 64 8.02 2.76 -4.27
C PRO A 64 8.12 4.26 -4.54
N CYS A 65 8.86 4.97 -3.68
CA CYS A 65 9.21 6.37 -3.88
C CYS A 65 10.72 6.49 -4.07
N ARG A 66 11.14 7.59 -4.71
CA ARG A 66 12.55 7.97 -4.69
C ARG A 66 12.94 8.42 -3.27
N ALA A 67 14.13 8.04 -2.85
CA ALA A 67 14.77 8.66 -1.70
C ALA A 67 15.42 9.99 -2.11
N THR A 68 15.58 10.90 -1.16
CA THR A 68 16.41 12.11 -1.35
C THR A 68 17.86 11.72 -1.61
N GLU A 69 18.56 12.50 -2.43
CA GLU A 69 19.98 12.30 -2.68
C GLU A 69 20.77 12.60 -1.39
N ARG A 70 21.71 11.71 -1.06
CA ARG A 70 22.59 11.83 0.11
C ARG A 70 24.05 11.73 -0.33
N ASP A 71 24.91 12.40 0.43
CA ASP A 71 26.38 12.36 0.25
C ASP A 71 27.04 11.23 1.07
N ASP A 72 26.27 10.49 1.88
CA ASP A 72 26.74 9.37 2.71
C ASP A 72 26.36 7.99 2.11
N ASP A 73 26.76 6.91 2.79
CA ASP A 73 26.54 5.53 2.32
C ASP A 73 25.10 5.03 2.50
N GLY A 74 24.16 5.91 2.91
CA GLY A 74 22.72 5.62 2.98
C GLY A 74 22.36 4.47 3.93
N ALA A 75 23.18 4.23 4.95
CA ALA A 75 23.13 3.01 5.74
C ALA A 75 22.21 3.03 6.96
N THR A 76 21.72 4.19 7.41
CA THR A 76 21.05 4.31 8.73
C THR A 76 19.80 5.20 8.78
N ASP A 77 19.44 5.86 7.68
CA ASP A 77 18.23 6.68 7.60
C ASP A 77 17.87 6.95 6.13
N VAL A 78 16.59 7.05 5.83
CA VAL A 78 16.07 7.35 4.48
C VAL A 78 14.95 8.36 4.55
N GLU A 79 15.02 9.36 3.68
CA GLU A 79 13.98 10.38 3.55
C GLU A 79 13.35 10.29 2.15
N MET A 80 12.03 10.48 2.10
CA MET A 80 11.29 10.43 0.84
C MET A 80 11.47 11.74 0.08
N ASP A 81 11.80 11.66 -1.21
CA ASP A 81 11.86 12.83 -2.08
C ASP A 81 10.45 13.48 -2.19
N PRO A 82 10.28 14.77 -1.86
CA PRO A 82 8.96 15.40 -1.85
C PRO A 82 8.26 15.42 -3.21
N ALA A 83 8.99 15.55 -4.31
CA ALA A 83 8.41 15.55 -5.65
C ALA A 83 7.90 14.14 -6.01
N SER A 84 8.67 13.10 -5.69
CA SER A 84 8.27 11.70 -5.81
C SER A 84 7.06 11.40 -4.94
N GLU A 85 7.05 11.85 -3.69
CA GLU A 85 5.93 11.66 -2.77
C GLU A 85 4.63 12.22 -3.35
N LEU A 86 4.64 13.47 -3.81
CA LEU A 86 3.48 14.13 -4.41
C LEU A 86 2.97 13.39 -5.65
N SER A 87 3.88 12.97 -6.53
CA SER A 87 3.53 12.19 -7.72
C SER A 87 2.91 10.84 -7.36
N VAL A 88 3.47 10.14 -6.37
CA VAL A 88 2.95 8.82 -5.95
C VAL A 88 1.60 8.96 -5.24
N ARG A 89 1.40 10.00 -4.44
CA ARG A 89 0.10 10.30 -3.81
C ARG A 89 -1.00 10.49 -4.86
N ASP A 90 -0.72 11.22 -5.93
CA ASP A 90 -1.66 11.39 -7.05
C ASP A 90 -1.96 10.05 -7.76
N VAL A 91 -0.95 9.19 -7.95
CA VAL A 91 -1.16 7.84 -8.49
C VAL A 91 -2.06 7.01 -7.58
N ILE A 92 -1.80 6.97 -6.27
CA ILE A 92 -2.63 6.26 -5.28
C ILE A 92 -4.09 6.75 -5.36
N GLN A 93 -4.29 8.07 -5.42
CA GLN A 93 -5.61 8.68 -5.52
C GLN A 93 -6.32 8.32 -6.84
N ARG A 94 -5.62 8.30 -7.97
CA ARG A 94 -6.17 7.90 -9.28
C ARG A 94 -6.59 6.43 -9.32
N HIS A 95 -5.95 5.58 -8.52
CA HIS A 95 -6.39 4.21 -8.29
C HIS A 95 -7.53 4.09 -7.27
N GLY A 96 -8.07 5.22 -6.80
CA GLY A 96 -9.19 5.26 -5.86
C GLY A 96 -8.82 4.73 -4.48
N MET A 97 -7.56 4.90 -4.05
CA MET A 97 -7.06 4.50 -2.73
C MET A 97 -6.67 5.72 -1.89
N LEU A 98 -6.52 5.51 -0.59
CA LEU A 98 -5.92 6.45 0.35
C LEU A 98 -4.48 6.03 0.64
N VAL A 99 -3.64 6.99 1.05
CA VAL A 99 -2.38 6.65 1.72
C VAL A 99 -2.72 6.21 3.14
N VAL A 100 -2.35 4.97 3.49
CA VAL A 100 -2.64 4.36 4.81
C VAL A 100 -1.37 4.01 5.57
N GLY A 101 -0.21 4.33 5.02
CA GLY A 101 1.06 4.05 5.64
C GLY A 101 2.24 4.36 4.75
N TRP A 102 3.41 4.02 5.25
CA TRP A 102 4.69 4.09 4.55
C TRP A 102 5.52 2.86 4.89
N TYR A 103 6.54 2.60 4.08
CA TYR A 103 7.49 1.55 4.35
C TYR A 103 8.90 1.97 3.99
N HIS A 104 9.87 1.39 4.70
CA HIS A 104 11.28 1.42 4.35
C HIS A 104 11.94 0.08 4.61
N SER A 105 13.23 -0.06 4.26
CA SER A 105 14.01 -1.29 4.50
C SER A 105 15.13 -1.05 5.49
N HIS A 106 15.43 -2.06 6.29
CA HIS A 106 16.67 -2.15 7.07
C HIS A 106 17.52 -3.29 6.47
N PRO A 107 18.47 -2.99 5.56
CA PRO A 107 19.17 -4.03 4.83
C PRO A 107 20.18 -4.79 5.70
N LYS A 108 20.86 -4.11 6.64
CA LYS A 108 22.06 -4.64 7.32
C LYS A 108 21.88 -4.91 8.82
N PHE A 109 20.71 -4.64 9.38
CA PHE A 109 20.47 -4.70 10.83
C PHE A 109 19.00 -4.98 11.14
N GLN A 110 18.70 -5.20 12.42
CA GLN A 110 17.36 -5.57 12.87
C GLN A 110 16.34 -4.50 12.48
N PRO A 111 15.14 -4.89 12.03
CA PRO A 111 14.12 -3.96 11.53
C PRO A 111 13.38 -3.24 12.68
N ASP A 112 14.07 -2.82 13.74
CA ASP A 112 13.49 -2.07 14.86
C ASP A 112 13.43 -0.58 14.49
N PRO A 113 12.31 0.12 14.73
CA PRO A 113 12.19 1.51 14.35
C PRO A 113 13.21 2.37 15.10
N SER A 114 13.96 3.17 14.34
CA SER A 114 14.87 4.18 14.87
C SER A 114 14.10 5.31 15.56
N VAL A 115 14.84 6.19 16.26
CA VAL A 115 14.24 7.40 16.85
C VAL A 115 13.61 8.29 15.77
N THR A 116 14.25 8.41 14.61
CA THR A 116 13.72 9.13 13.45
C THR A 116 12.42 8.51 12.93
N ASP A 117 12.39 7.18 12.79
CA ASP A 117 11.18 6.45 12.37
C ASP A 117 10.01 6.70 13.31
N ILE A 118 10.26 6.69 14.62
CA ILE A 118 9.25 6.93 15.65
C ILE A 118 8.67 8.34 15.53
N PHE A 119 9.51 9.35 15.32
CA PHE A 119 9.05 10.74 15.14
C PHE A 119 8.29 10.93 13.83
N ASN A 120 8.80 10.40 12.73
CA ASN A 120 8.13 10.47 11.42
C ASN A 120 6.77 9.77 11.46
N GLN A 121 6.72 8.57 12.02
CA GLN A 121 5.48 7.81 12.20
C GLN A 121 4.47 8.58 13.07
N ARG A 122 4.91 9.25 14.13
CA ARG A 122 4.02 10.10 14.95
C ARG A 122 3.46 11.29 14.18
N SER A 123 4.30 11.95 13.40
CA SER A 123 3.88 13.08 12.55
C SER A 123 2.83 12.64 11.54
N TYR A 124 3.09 11.54 10.81
CA TYR A 124 2.12 11.03 9.84
C TYR A 124 0.82 10.55 10.49
N GLN A 125 0.89 9.80 11.58
CA GLN A 125 -0.32 9.39 12.31
C GLN A 125 -1.26 10.54 12.65
N ALA A 126 -0.70 11.67 13.11
CA ALA A 126 -1.49 12.86 13.42
C ALA A 126 -2.14 13.47 12.17
N LEU A 127 -1.45 13.45 11.02
CA LEU A 127 -1.98 13.96 9.74
C LEU A 127 -3.15 13.12 9.21
N PHE A 128 -3.13 11.81 9.46
CA PHE A 128 -4.15 10.86 8.98
C PHE A 128 -5.18 10.50 10.05
N ARG A 129 -5.30 11.31 11.10
CA ARG A 129 -6.27 11.09 12.16
C ARG A 129 -7.70 11.17 11.64
N ASP A 130 -8.48 10.15 11.95
CA ASP A 130 -9.91 10.13 11.68
C ASP A 130 -10.65 10.90 12.78
N GLU A 131 -11.08 12.13 12.50
CA GLU A 131 -11.67 13.00 13.52
C GLU A 131 -12.94 12.45 14.18
N ALA A 132 -13.70 11.59 13.48
CA ALA A 132 -14.92 11.03 14.04
C ALA A 132 -14.67 9.91 15.06
N SER A 133 -13.68 9.04 14.83
CA SER A 133 -13.31 7.96 15.76
C SER A 133 -12.17 8.34 16.70
N GLY A 134 -11.41 9.39 16.38
CA GLY A 134 -10.18 9.78 17.07
C GLY A 134 -8.99 8.85 16.81
N VAL A 135 -9.15 7.80 15.99
CA VAL A 135 -8.11 6.84 15.63
C VAL A 135 -7.14 7.46 14.63
N GLU A 136 -5.86 7.09 14.70
CA GLU A 136 -4.81 7.47 13.75
C GLU A 136 -4.49 6.26 12.85
N PRO A 137 -5.32 5.92 11.83
CA PRO A 137 -5.19 4.70 11.02
C PRO A 137 -4.03 4.75 10.00
N PHE A 138 -2.81 4.92 10.51
CA PHE A 138 -1.59 5.01 9.71
C PHE A 138 -0.54 4.01 10.19
N VAL A 139 0.03 3.26 9.25
CA VAL A 139 0.92 2.12 9.52
C VAL A 139 2.33 2.39 9.02
N GLY A 140 3.33 2.17 9.87
CA GLY A 140 4.73 2.05 9.44
C GLY A 140 5.08 0.60 9.18
N LEU A 141 5.87 0.32 8.15
CA LEU A 141 6.40 -1.00 7.83
C LEU A 141 7.91 -0.94 7.62
N ILE A 142 8.66 -1.78 8.34
CA ILE A 142 10.09 -1.97 8.11
C ILE A 142 10.31 -3.37 7.52
N VAL A 143 11.01 -3.43 6.39
CA VAL A 143 11.37 -4.67 5.70
C VAL A 143 12.84 -4.98 5.99
N GLY A 144 13.12 -5.98 6.82
CA GLY A 144 14.48 -6.47 7.04
C GLY A 144 14.86 -7.53 6.00
N THR A 145 16.00 -7.40 5.32
CA THR A 145 16.42 -8.29 4.22
C THR A 145 17.71 -9.07 4.51
N TYR A 146 18.86 -8.40 4.53
CA TYR A 146 20.19 -9.01 4.53
C TYR A 146 20.86 -9.05 5.90
N ASP A 147 20.07 -9.06 6.98
CA ASP A 147 20.62 -9.21 8.32
C ASP A 147 21.29 -10.60 8.44
N THR A 148 22.62 -10.60 8.34
CA THR A 148 23.45 -11.82 8.45
C THR A 148 23.34 -12.51 9.81
N SER A 149 22.79 -11.85 10.82
CA SER A 149 22.50 -12.47 12.11
C SER A 149 21.23 -13.34 12.08
N MET A 150 20.41 -13.23 11.03
CA MET A 150 19.18 -14.01 10.89
C MET A 150 19.46 -15.44 10.39
N PRO A 151 18.79 -16.45 10.95
CA PRO A 151 19.03 -17.86 10.60
C PRO A 151 18.53 -18.26 9.21
N THR A 152 17.75 -17.40 8.53
CA THR A 152 17.17 -17.69 7.21
C THR A 152 17.22 -16.47 6.31
N ALA A 153 17.32 -16.67 4.99
CA ALA A 153 17.21 -15.62 3.97
C ALA A 153 15.77 -15.10 3.76
N LYS A 154 14.89 -15.25 4.76
CA LYS A 154 13.52 -14.74 4.69
C LYS A 154 13.50 -13.32 5.22
N SER A 155 12.91 -12.43 4.45
CA SER A 155 12.66 -11.07 4.94
C SER A 155 11.72 -11.04 6.12
N ILE A 156 11.97 -10.09 7.00
CA ILE A 156 11.13 -9.79 8.15
C ILE A 156 10.27 -8.58 7.81
N PHE A 157 8.96 -8.71 7.99
CA PHE A 157 8.02 -7.62 7.83
C PHE A 157 7.59 -7.14 9.22
N ARG A 158 8.08 -5.97 9.64
CA ARG A 158 7.75 -5.39 10.93
C ARG A 158 6.80 -4.21 10.77
N TYR A 159 5.52 -4.45 11.03
CA TYR A 159 4.51 -3.40 11.08
C TYR A 159 4.52 -2.74 12.47
N PHE A 160 4.53 -1.42 12.52
CA PHE A 160 4.55 -0.68 13.77
C PHE A 160 3.66 0.56 13.75
N HIS A 161 3.23 0.95 14.94
CA HIS A 161 2.47 2.15 15.23
C HIS A 161 3.07 2.81 16.46
N VAL A 162 2.90 4.11 16.64
CA VAL A 162 3.50 4.82 17.76
C VAL A 162 2.43 5.31 18.71
N ARG A 163 2.45 4.82 19.95
CA ARG A 163 1.52 5.26 20.99
C ARG A 163 2.12 6.43 21.77
N SER A 164 1.24 7.29 22.26
CA SER A 164 1.61 8.26 23.28
C SER A 164 0.98 7.83 24.60
N ASP A 165 1.82 7.44 25.55
CA ASP A 165 1.36 7.15 26.90
C ASP A 165 1.42 8.43 27.73
N THR A 166 0.30 8.76 28.38
CA THR A 166 0.29 9.83 29.38
C THR A 166 0.89 9.20 30.64
N SER A 167 2.13 9.55 30.97
CA SER A 167 2.72 9.14 32.24
C SER A 167 1.83 9.64 33.38
N THR A 168 1.54 8.76 34.35
CA THR A 168 0.80 9.11 35.57
C THR A 168 1.62 9.96 36.54
N ASP A 169 2.92 10.17 36.27
CA ASP A 169 3.77 11.03 37.07
C ASP A 169 3.71 12.48 36.60
N ASN A 170 3.61 13.39 37.58
CA ASN A 170 3.48 14.85 37.43
C ASN A 170 4.64 15.56 36.70
N ASN A 171 5.58 14.83 36.08
CA ASN A 171 6.71 15.39 35.33
C ASN A 171 6.50 15.17 33.81
N LYS A 172 6.17 16.27 33.13
CA LYS A 172 5.52 16.32 31.82
C LYS A 172 6.44 16.00 30.63
N HIS A 173 6.72 14.72 30.39
CA HIS A 173 7.06 14.28 29.03
C HIS A 173 6.10 13.16 28.60
N LYS A 174 5.36 13.40 27.52
CA LYS A 174 4.51 12.40 26.87
C LYS A 174 5.45 11.32 26.33
N GLN A 175 5.45 10.12 26.91
CA GLN A 175 6.33 9.06 26.45
C GLN A 175 5.78 8.52 25.13
N ILE A 176 6.64 8.53 24.11
CA ILE A 176 6.32 8.04 22.78
C ILE A 176 6.97 6.68 22.63
N THR A 177 6.15 5.64 22.44
CA THR A 177 6.61 4.24 22.44
C THR A 177 6.14 3.55 21.15
N PRO A 178 7.04 2.92 20.37
CA PRO A 178 6.64 2.09 19.25
C PRO A 178 5.93 0.84 19.75
N MET A 179 4.86 0.48 19.07
CA MET A 179 4.04 -0.72 19.27
C MET A 179 4.15 -1.57 18.02
N LEU A 180 4.57 -2.83 18.20
CA LEU A 180 4.52 -3.84 17.15
C LEU A 180 3.06 -4.17 16.83
N LEU A 181 2.68 -4.12 15.56
CA LEU A 181 1.34 -4.44 15.09
C LEU A 181 1.27 -5.86 14.55
N LYS A 182 0.17 -6.56 14.85
CA LYS A 182 -0.15 -7.82 14.20
C LYS A 182 -0.92 -7.54 12.91
N ALA A 183 -0.32 -7.91 11.78
CA ALA A 183 -0.95 -7.81 10.46
C ALA A 183 -1.40 -9.19 9.96
N THR A 184 -2.61 -9.25 9.40
CA THR A 184 -3.15 -10.44 8.76
C THR A 184 -2.97 -10.32 7.25
N VAL A 185 -2.06 -11.10 6.67
CA VAL A 185 -1.95 -11.17 5.21
C VAL A 185 -3.16 -11.95 4.68
N ARG A 186 -3.97 -11.29 3.86
CA ARG A 186 -5.14 -11.90 3.25
C ARG A 186 -4.69 -13.06 2.39
N THR A 187 -5.11 -14.26 2.73
CA THR A 187 -4.92 -15.39 1.83
C THR A 187 -5.79 -15.15 0.60
N PHE A 188 -5.24 -15.36 -0.59
CA PHE A 188 -6.04 -15.40 -1.81
C PHE A 188 -7.23 -16.32 -1.52
N ARG A 189 -8.47 -15.83 -1.73
CA ARG A 189 -9.68 -16.66 -1.59
C ARG A 189 -9.36 -18.02 -2.19
N ARG A 190 -9.54 -19.08 -1.38
CA ARG A 190 -9.36 -20.50 -1.73
C ARG A 190 -9.49 -20.65 -3.24
N GLY A 191 -8.38 -20.92 -3.93
CA GLY A 191 -8.23 -20.59 -5.35
C GLY A 191 -9.49 -20.89 -6.17
N LEU A 192 -9.89 -19.93 -7.01
CA LEU A 192 -11.08 -20.04 -7.88
C LEU A 192 -11.18 -21.45 -8.43
N THR A 193 -12.29 -22.11 -8.13
CA THR A 193 -12.63 -23.41 -8.68
C THR A 193 -12.55 -23.33 -10.20
N LYS A 194 -12.30 -24.46 -10.86
CA LYS A 194 -12.29 -24.55 -12.34
C LYS A 194 -13.55 -23.93 -12.95
N GLN A 195 -14.68 -24.03 -12.24
CA GLN A 195 -15.99 -23.51 -12.63
C GLN A 195 -16.05 -21.98 -12.57
N GLU A 196 -15.54 -21.37 -11.51
CA GLU A 196 -15.45 -19.90 -11.40
C GLU A 196 -14.46 -19.31 -12.40
N ARG A 197 -13.37 -20.03 -12.72
CA ARG A 197 -12.43 -19.62 -13.78
C ARG A 197 -13.09 -19.66 -15.17
N LEU A 198 -13.87 -20.71 -15.46
CA LEU A 198 -14.65 -20.79 -16.70
C LEU A 198 -15.68 -19.67 -16.77
N GLY A 199 -16.41 -19.41 -15.69
CA GLY A 199 -17.42 -18.35 -15.63
C GLY A 199 -16.84 -16.98 -15.97
N ARG A 200 -15.70 -16.62 -15.37
CA ARG A 200 -15.00 -15.37 -15.68
C ARG A 200 -14.49 -15.30 -17.12
N ARG A 201 -14.05 -16.42 -17.69
CA ARG A 201 -13.62 -16.50 -19.11
C ARG A 201 -14.79 -16.30 -20.06
N ASP A 202 -15.92 -16.94 -19.77
CA ASP A 202 -17.13 -16.85 -20.59
C ASP A 202 -17.75 -15.45 -20.52
N GLU A 203 -17.73 -14.83 -19.35
CA GLU A 203 -18.16 -13.44 -19.15
C GLU A 203 -17.27 -12.45 -19.92
N ALA A 204 -15.94 -12.59 -19.80
CA ALA A 204 -15.00 -11.78 -20.57
C ALA A 204 -15.20 -11.96 -22.09
N MET A 205 -15.48 -13.18 -22.55
CA MET A 205 -15.78 -13.48 -23.95
C MET A 205 -17.08 -12.81 -24.41
N ARG A 206 -18.14 -12.84 -23.59
CA ARG A 206 -19.41 -12.15 -23.88
C ARG A 206 -19.20 -10.64 -24.03
N HIS A 207 -18.44 -10.02 -23.12
CA HIS A 207 -18.12 -8.60 -23.22
C HIS A 207 -17.31 -8.27 -24.48
N LEU A 208 -16.35 -9.11 -24.85
CA LEU A 208 -15.56 -8.92 -26.08
C LEU A 208 -16.45 -9.00 -27.32
N LEU A 209 -17.33 -10.00 -27.39
CA LEU A 209 -18.26 -10.19 -28.50
C LEU A 209 -19.25 -9.02 -28.60
N ASP A 210 -19.76 -8.52 -27.47
CA ASP A 210 -20.64 -7.35 -27.46
C ASP A 210 -19.92 -6.09 -27.96
N ARG A 211 -18.65 -5.87 -27.56
CA ARG A 211 -17.81 -4.78 -28.10
C ARG A 211 -17.62 -4.91 -29.62
N GLN A 212 -17.35 -6.12 -30.12
CA GLN A 212 -17.19 -6.37 -31.56
C GLN A 212 -18.49 -6.12 -32.33
N ARG A 213 -19.64 -6.54 -31.78
CA ARG A 213 -20.96 -6.31 -32.38
C ARG A 213 -21.28 -4.83 -32.47
N ARG A 214 -21.06 -4.06 -31.39
CA ARG A 214 -21.24 -2.61 -31.37
C ARG A 214 -20.32 -1.91 -32.38
N ARG A 215 -19.07 -2.36 -32.51
CA ARG A 215 -18.12 -1.82 -33.50
C ARG A 215 -18.60 -2.08 -34.94
N ARG A 216 -19.10 -3.28 -35.24
CA ARG A 216 -19.68 -3.62 -36.56
C ARG A 216 -20.92 -2.78 -36.87
N GLN A 217 -21.83 -2.59 -35.91
CA GLN A 217 -23.00 -1.73 -36.10
C GLN A 217 -22.64 -0.27 -36.36
N ARG A 218 -21.62 0.26 -35.67
CA ARG A 218 -21.12 1.63 -35.91
C ARG A 218 -20.49 1.79 -37.31
N LEU A 219 -19.73 0.80 -37.77
CA LEU A 219 -19.14 0.79 -39.11
C LEU A 219 -20.21 0.64 -40.20
N GLY A 220 -21.22 -0.21 -39.98
CA GLY A 220 -22.35 -0.36 -40.90
C GLY A 220 -23.19 0.90 -41.02
N LYS A 221 -23.46 1.59 -39.90
CA LYS A 221 -24.16 2.90 -39.92
C LYS A 221 -23.36 3.96 -40.68
N ARG A 222 -22.05 4.09 -40.41
CA ARG A 222 -21.20 5.02 -41.18
C ARG A 222 -21.15 4.70 -42.68
N GLY A 223 -21.19 3.42 -43.06
CA GLY A 223 -21.25 3.03 -44.46
C GLY A 223 -22.57 3.42 -45.15
N LEU A 224 -23.70 3.29 -44.44
CA LEU A 224 -25.02 3.75 -44.92
C LEU A 224 -25.09 5.28 -45.00
N ASP A 225 -24.59 5.99 -43.99
CA ASP A 225 -24.58 7.46 -43.96
C ASP A 225 -23.75 8.06 -45.11
N LEU A 226 -22.68 7.38 -45.55
CA LEU A 226 -21.86 7.79 -46.70
C LEU A 226 -22.58 7.58 -48.05
N ILE A 227 -23.30 6.47 -48.21
CA ILE A 227 -24.06 6.17 -49.43
C ILE A 227 -25.23 7.15 -49.62
N ASP A 228 -25.92 7.50 -48.53
CA ASP A 228 -26.98 8.51 -48.56
C ASP A 228 -26.44 9.92 -48.89
N SER A 229 -25.20 10.23 -48.49
CA SER A 229 -24.57 11.51 -48.83
C SER A 229 -24.11 11.61 -50.29
N GLU A 230 -23.67 10.50 -50.91
CA GLU A 230 -23.27 10.48 -52.33
C GLU A 230 -24.47 10.51 -53.29
N GLN A 231 -25.65 10.04 -52.88
CA GLN A 231 -26.87 10.11 -53.72
C GLN A 231 -27.52 11.50 -53.78
N GLN A 232 -27.10 12.45 -52.95
CA GLN A 232 -27.66 13.81 -52.92
C GLN A 232 -26.96 14.80 -53.87
N ASP A 233 -25.81 14.44 -54.44
CA ASP A 233 -24.95 15.35 -55.24
C ASP A 233 -24.96 15.10 -56.77
N TRP A 234 -25.90 14.29 -57.28
CA TRP A 234 -26.00 14.08 -58.73
C TRP A 234 -26.67 15.29 -59.42
N PRO A 235 -26.02 15.97 -60.40
CA PRO A 235 -26.65 17.08 -61.08
C PRO A 235 -27.84 16.57 -61.90
N LYS A 236 -29.02 17.12 -61.63
CA LYS A 236 -30.22 16.88 -62.46
C LYS A 236 -29.93 17.41 -63.85
N ALA A 237 -29.88 16.52 -64.84
CA ALA A 237 -29.74 16.89 -66.24
C ALA A 237 -30.91 17.79 -66.65
N SER A 238 -30.60 19.04 -67.00
CA SER A 238 -31.54 19.97 -67.61
C SER A 238 -31.78 19.58 -69.07
N SER A 239 -33.06 19.43 -69.41
CA SER A 239 -33.61 19.33 -70.77
C SER A 239 -33.37 20.59 -71.59
#